data_AF-A0ABD5WB14-F1
#
_entry.id   AF-A0ABD5WB14-F1
#
_cell.length_a   1.000
_cell.length_b   1.000
_cell.length_c   1.000
_cell.angle_alpha   90.00
_cell.angle_beta   90.00
_cell.angle_gamma   90.00
#
_symmetry.space_group_name_H-M   'P 1'
#
loop_
_entity.id
_entity.type
_entity.pdbx_description
1 polymer ?
#
loop_
_entity_poly.entity_id
_entity_poly.type
_entity_poly.pdbx_seq_one_letter_code
_entity_poly.pdbx_strand_id
1 'polypeptide(L)' 'MPSYEYQLIEVDSDIMVAGFGGEVKPPIKQLNELGEEGWDVVAPITDKTGETQSLLLQRET' A
#
# COMPACT_ATOMS: atom_id res chain seq x y z
N MET A 1 7.41 -11.37 22.65
CA MET A 1 7.33 -11.52 21.19
C MET A 1 6.50 -10.35 20.71
N PRO A 2 7.01 -9.52 19.79
CA PRO A 2 6.19 -8.45 19.21
C PRO A 2 5.00 -9.07 18.49
N SER A 3 3.81 -8.51 18.70
CA SER A 3 2.60 -8.89 17.98
C SER A 3 2.43 -7.92 16.82
N TYR A 4 2.05 -8.43 15.64
CA TYR A 4 1.83 -7.60 14.47
C TYR A 4 0.38 -7.72 14.00
N GLU A 5 -0.23 -6.57 13.74
CA GLU A 5 -1.51 -6.46 13.04
C GLU A 5 -1.26 -6.20 11.56
N TYR A 6 -2.10 -6.76 10.69
CA TYR A 6 -1.98 -6.61 9.24
C TYR A 6 -3.28 -6.11 8.64
N GLN A 7 -3.17 -5.16 7.70
CA GLN A 7 -4.31 -4.62 6.96
C GLN A 7 -3.96 -4.46 5.49
N LEU A 8 -4.95 -4.69 4.62
CA LEU A 8 -4.87 -4.40 3.20
C LEU A 8 -5.64 -3.11 2.92
N ILE A 9 -5.05 -2.23 2.12
CA ILE A 9 -5.77 -1.11 1.51
C ILE A 9 -5.76 -1.28 0.00
N GLU A 10 -6.94 -1.16 -0.60
CA GLU A 10 -7.07 -1.10 -2.05
C GLU A 10 -6.50 0.23 -2.54
N VAL A 11 -5.69 0.16 -3.59
CA VAL A 11 -5.22 1.34 -4.31
C VAL A 11 -5.89 1.31 -5.67
N ASP A 12 -6.56 2.41 -6.05
CA ASP A 12 -7.22 2.48 -7.35
C ASP A 12 -6.19 2.19 -8.45
N SER A 13 -6.46 1.13 -9.20
CA SER A 13 -5.55 0.49 -10.15
C SER A 13 -5.29 1.30 -11.43
N ASP A 14 -5.75 2.56 -11.51
CA ASP A 14 -5.31 3.46 -12.58
C ASP A 14 -3.80 3.73 -12.50
N ILE A 15 -3.19 3.42 -11.35
CA ILE A 15 -1.86 3.89 -11.02
C ILE A 15 -1.16 2.85 -10.15
N MET A 16 -0.29 2.05 -10.76
CA MET A 16 1.00 1.56 -10.22
C MET A 16 1.61 0.58 -11.23
N VAL A 17 1.76 1.01 -12.49
CA VAL A 17 2.67 0.34 -13.43
C VAL A 17 4.07 0.84 -13.09
N ALA A 18 4.75 0.13 -12.20
CA ALA A 18 6.19 0.30 -11.97
C ALA A 18 6.95 -0.13 -13.25
N GLY A 19 7.01 0.77 -14.24
CA GLY A 19 7.72 0.48 -15.49
C GLY A 19 7.65 1.55 -16.58
N PHE A 20 6.67 2.45 -16.59
CA PHE A 20 6.42 3.30 -17.79
C PHE A 20 6.32 4.81 -17.56
N GLY A 21 6.85 5.36 -16.45
CA GLY A 21 7.00 6.81 -16.30
C GLY A 21 5.69 7.62 -16.27
N GLY A 22 4.55 6.97 -15.96
CA GLY A 22 3.31 7.67 -15.64
C GLY A 22 3.38 8.32 -14.26
N GLU A 23 2.80 9.51 -14.10
CA GLU A 23 2.68 10.16 -12.79
C GLU A 23 1.81 9.30 -11.87
N VAL A 24 2.46 8.65 -10.92
CA VAL A 24 1.77 7.87 -9.89
C VAL A 24 1.22 8.85 -8.86
N LYS A 25 -0.10 8.94 -8.71
CA LYS A 25 -0.77 9.53 -7.55
C LYS A 25 -1.13 8.40 -6.57
N PRO A 26 -0.21 7.96 -5.69
CA PRO A 26 -0.59 7.07 -4.61
C PRO A 26 -1.65 7.77 -3.74
N PRO A 27 -2.47 7.02 -2.97
CA PRO A 27 -3.41 7.60 -2.02
C PRO A 27 -2.66 8.19 -0.81
N ILE A 28 -1.84 9.22 -1.05
CA ILE A 28 -0.90 9.83 -0.09
C ILE A 28 -1.65 10.25 1.17
N LYS A 29 -2.85 10.80 1.04
CA LYS A 29 -3.66 11.23 2.19
C LYS A 29 -3.98 10.05 3.11
N GLN A 30 -4.49 8.95 2.56
CA GLN A 30 -4.85 7.76 3.33
C GLN A 30 -3.62 7.07 3.92
N LEU A 31 -2.51 7.03 3.17
CA LEU A 31 -1.24 6.49 3.67
C LEU A 31 -0.65 7.33 4.81
N ASN A 32 -0.77 8.67 4.74
CA ASN A 32 -0.32 9.55 5.81
C ASN A 32 -1.17 9.36 7.07
N GLU A 33 -2.50 9.28 6.93
CA GLU A 33 -3.42 9.02 8.06
C GLU A 33 -3.09 7.68 8.73
N LEU A 34 -2.86 6.61 7.95
CA LEU A 34 -2.47 5.30 8.47
C LEU A 34 -1.08 5.30 9.10
N GLY A 35 -0.13 6.06 8.55
CA GLY A 35 1.19 6.26 9.14
C GLY A 35 1.13 6.95 10.51
N GLU A 36 0.22 7.92 10.68
CA GLU A 36 -0.04 8.57 11.98
C GLU A 36 -0.65 7.59 13.01
N GLU A 37 -1.39 6.57 12.54
CA GLU A 37 -1.93 5.48 13.36
C GLU A 37 -0.93 4.34 13.64
N GLY A 38 0.31 4.48 13.17
CA GLY A 38 1.40 3.52 13.38
C GLY A 38 1.45 2.36 12.37
N TRP A 39 0.76 2.49 11.24
CA TRP A 39 0.82 1.50 10.18
C TRP A 39 1.96 1.78 9.19
N ASP A 40 2.75 0.75 8.90
CA ASP A 40 3.84 0.77 7.94
C ASP A 40 3.50 -0.05 6.71
N VAL A 41 3.77 0.49 5.51
CA VAL A 41 3.64 -0.25 4.25
C VAL A 41 4.80 -1.25 4.12
N VAL A 42 4.46 -2.53 3.97
CA VAL A 42 5.45 -3.62 3.91
C VAL A 42 5.59 -4.27 2.54
N ALA A 43 4.51 -4.33 1.77
CA ALA A 43 4.54 -4.95 0.45
C ALA A 43 3.39 -4.45 -0.44
N PRO A 44 3.64 -4.23 -1.74
CA PRO A 44 2.58 -4.13 -2.72
C PRO A 44 2.01 -5.51 -3.06
N ILE A 45 0.70 -5.57 -3.26
CA ILE A 45 -0.01 -6.75 -3.78
C ILE A 45 -0.37 -6.47 -5.23
N THR A 46 0.29 -7.22 -6.12
CA THR A 46 0.08 -7.13 -7.56
C THR A 46 -0.86 -8.21 -8.05
N ASP A 47 -1.64 -7.91 -9.07
CA ASP A 47 -2.45 -8.89 -9.76
C ASP A 47 -1.65 -9.69 -10.80
N LYS A 48 -2.36 -10.50 -11.61
CA LYS A 48 -1.76 -11.31 -12.67
C LYS A 48 -1.25 -10.50 -13.86
N THR A 49 -1.63 -9.22 -13.97
CA THR A 49 -1.21 -8.29 -15.02
C THR A 49 0.06 -7.52 -14.64
N GLY A 50 0.42 -7.54 -13.35
CA GLY A 50 1.54 -6.79 -12.79
C GLY A 50 1.14 -5.43 -12.25
N GLU A 51 -0.15 -5.09 -12.27
CA GLU A 51 -0.68 -3.87 -11.67
C GLU A 51 -0.83 -4.05 -10.15
N THR A 52 -0.40 -3.05 -9.38
CA THR A 52 -0.60 -3.07 -7.92
C THR A 52 -2.05 -2.70 -7.63
N GLN A 53 -2.80 -3.63 -7.02
CA GLN A 53 -4.19 -3.42 -6.63
C GLN A 53 -4.33 -3.09 -5.14
N SER A 54 -3.35 -3.45 -4.32
CA SER A 54 -3.43 -3.19 -2.88
C SER A 54 -2.05 -3.01 -2.25
N LEU A 55 -2.02 -2.36 -1.09
CA LEU A 55 -0.84 -2.29 -0.24
C LEU A 55 -1.11 -3.08 1.04
N LEU A 56 -0.14 -3.90 1.43
CA LEU A 56 -0.10 -4.56 2.73
C LEU A 56 0.56 -3.63 3.73
N LEU A 57 -0.14 -3.38 4.83
CA LEU A 57 0.35 -2.62 5.97
C LEU A 57 0.52 -3.54 7.18
N GLN A 58 1.49 -3.21 8.02
CA GLN A 58 1.68 -3.85 9.32
C GLN A 58 1.75 -2.79 10.42
N ARG A 59 1.35 -3.15 11.64
CA ARG A 59 1.54 -2.32 12.84
C ARG A 59 1.96 -3.20 14.01
N GLU A 60 2.89 -2.72 14.83
CA GLU A 60 3.27 -3.39 16.08
C GLU A 60 2.22 -3.15 17.18
N THR A 61 1.90 -4.19 17.94
CA THR A 61 0.92 -4.20 19.05
C THR A 61 1.55 -4.53 20.39
#